data_AF-A0A954JU44-F1
#
_entry.id   AF-A0A954JU44-F1
#
_cell.length_a   1.000
_cell.length_b   1.000
_cell.length_c   1.000
_cell.angle_alpha   90.00
_cell.angle_beta   90.00
_cell.angle_gamma   90.00
#
_symmetry.space_group_name_H-M   'P 1'
#
loop_
_entity.id
_entity.type
_entity.pdbx_description
1 polymer ?
#
loop_
_entity_poly.entity_id
_entity_poly.type
_entity_poly.pdbx_seq_one_letter_code
_entity_poly.pdbx_strand_id
1 'polypeptide(L)'
;MSDRILLACIVFFSISIECRAQQTIQETEVKPARLAGHPLAATRRMAINVLPFHRELDAAKLQKWLEISSRCTMAEFELFLSPLTAEEQKLLKVIEDKPAPIVNRLHFENLRDVLKQKSLVSLLVEEEVAKDDLSHTTPAVENLLYGAFDAVFASVGPPNGSPRYGDVVIHLKDSVREHGWATPFSGMHFMYAIQHKDARKMQDMLAAGKSLPDSPYNPLYLGFNDRLHFSHYVVTEKNWNRMLAFQAILVYRNLDNSPASEKVRQRFSALLTEENPQKFWNLFIPPRVNNGTKEQEAENIPFGYLEGKFDDEISIDFFTSIEVPASKLATVRSWPEAQPYLHLIRVKSADIP
;
A
#
# COMPACT_ATOMS: atom_id res chain seq x y z
N MET A 1 -62.04 28.17 -63.86
CA MET A 1 -61.20 27.72 -64.98
C MET A 1 -59.94 28.57 -64.98
N SER A 2 -58.79 27.90 -64.86
CA SER A 2 -57.43 28.39 -65.15
C SER A 2 -56.79 29.48 -64.27
N ASP A 3 -56.05 29.01 -63.27
CA ASP A 3 -54.59 29.14 -63.11
C ASP A 3 -53.82 30.44 -63.46
N ARG A 4 -53.05 30.86 -62.42
CA ARG A 4 -51.66 31.36 -62.41
C ARG A 4 -51.37 32.76 -62.98
N ILE A 5 -50.77 33.62 -62.13
CA ILE A 5 -49.38 34.10 -62.25
C ILE A 5 -48.94 34.82 -60.95
N LEU A 6 -47.85 34.29 -60.40
CA LEU A 6 -46.79 34.83 -59.54
C LEU A 6 -46.79 36.34 -59.17
N LEU A 7 -46.68 36.66 -57.87
CA LEU A 7 -45.78 37.74 -57.43
C LEU A 7 -45.30 37.53 -55.99
N ALA A 8 -43.98 37.53 -55.83
CA ALA A 8 -43.26 37.36 -54.58
C ALA A 8 -43.44 38.55 -53.64
N CYS A 9 -43.74 38.29 -52.37
CA CYS A 9 -43.58 39.27 -51.28
C CYS A 9 -42.50 38.75 -50.33
N ILE A 10 -41.37 39.44 -50.36
CA ILE A 10 -40.20 39.28 -49.51
C ILE A 10 -40.61 39.69 -48.09
N VAL A 11 -40.61 38.74 -47.16
CA VAL A 11 -40.73 39.02 -45.73
C VAL A 11 -39.32 39.13 -45.15
N PHE A 12 -38.91 40.35 -44.84
CA PHE A 12 -37.76 40.62 -43.99
C PHE A 12 -38.13 40.24 -42.54
N PHE A 13 -37.65 39.08 -42.08
CA PHE A 13 -37.50 38.82 -40.65
C PHE A 13 -36.03 38.74 -40.30
N SER A 14 -35.56 39.81 -39.65
CA SER A 14 -34.32 39.87 -38.91
C SER A 14 -34.35 38.83 -37.78
N ILE A 15 -33.54 37.78 -37.88
CA ILE A 15 -33.16 36.97 -36.73
C ILE A 15 -31.66 37.18 -36.55
N SER A 16 -31.34 38.09 -35.64
CA SER A 16 -30.04 38.20 -35.01
C SER A 16 -29.73 36.83 -34.38
N ILE A 17 -28.84 36.06 -35.01
CA ILE A 17 -28.25 34.87 -34.38
C ILE A 17 -27.30 35.41 -33.31
N GLU A 18 -27.82 35.59 -32.10
CA GLU A 18 -26.99 35.60 -30.91
C GLU A 18 -26.32 34.23 -30.82
N CYS A 19 -25.09 34.16 -31.32
CA CYS A 19 -24.17 33.08 -31.06
C CYS A 19 -23.75 33.19 -29.58
N ARG A 20 -24.66 32.85 -28.66
CA ARG A 20 -24.26 32.46 -27.31
C ARG A 20 -23.55 31.13 -27.46
N ALA A 21 -22.23 31.19 -27.55
CA ALA A 21 -21.39 30.06 -27.22
C ALA A 21 -21.77 29.64 -25.79
N GLN A 22 -22.62 28.63 -25.67
CA GLN A 22 -22.67 27.80 -24.49
C GLN A 22 -21.28 27.18 -24.41
N GLN A 23 -20.39 27.81 -23.65
CA GLN A 23 -19.38 27.07 -22.92
C GLN A 23 -20.16 26.10 -22.06
N THR A 24 -20.42 24.91 -22.61
CA THR A 24 -20.65 23.72 -21.81
C THR A 24 -19.40 23.62 -20.98
N ILE A 25 -19.46 24.14 -19.75
CA ILE A 25 -18.53 23.74 -18.70
C ILE A 25 -18.78 22.25 -18.63
N GLN A 26 -17.91 21.50 -19.30
CA GLN A 26 -17.84 20.07 -19.17
C GLN A 26 -17.45 19.89 -17.72
N GLU A 27 -18.46 19.71 -16.84
CA GLU A 27 -18.23 19.30 -15.47
C GLU A 27 -17.32 18.09 -15.59
N THR A 28 -16.09 18.23 -15.10
CA THR A 28 -15.13 17.14 -15.05
C THR A 28 -15.86 16.02 -14.31
N GLU A 29 -16.18 14.95 -15.02
CA GLU A 29 -16.85 13.79 -14.44
C GLU A 29 -15.98 13.32 -13.27
N VAL A 30 -16.43 13.62 -12.05
CA VAL A 30 -15.71 13.23 -10.84
C VAL A 30 -15.90 11.72 -10.74
N LYS A 31 -14.92 10.96 -11.24
CA LYS A 31 -14.91 9.52 -11.05
C LYS A 31 -14.99 9.26 -9.55
N PRO A 32 -15.86 8.35 -9.09
CA PRO A 32 -15.93 8.00 -7.68
C PRO A 32 -14.57 7.48 -7.22
N ALA A 33 -14.11 7.92 -6.05
CA ALA A 33 -12.85 7.49 -5.45
C ALA A 33 -12.81 5.96 -5.38
N ARG A 34 -11.70 5.38 -5.82
CA ARG A 34 -11.49 3.94 -5.75
C ARG A 34 -11.10 3.58 -4.33
N LEU A 35 -11.90 2.69 -3.75
CA LEU A 35 -11.72 2.28 -2.37
C LEU A 35 -10.79 1.08 -2.28
N ALA A 36 -9.70 1.25 -1.55
CA ALA A 36 -8.72 0.20 -1.36
C ALA A 36 -9.36 -1.01 -0.65
N GLY A 37 -9.11 -2.22 -1.18
CA GLY A 37 -9.64 -3.46 -0.62
C GLY A 37 -10.99 -3.91 -1.19
N HIS A 38 -11.61 -3.14 -2.10
CA HIS A 38 -12.78 -3.61 -2.83
C HIS A 38 -12.55 -4.96 -3.54
N PRO A 39 -11.41 -5.22 -4.21
CA PRO A 39 -11.14 -6.53 -4.83
C PRO A 39 -11.04 -7.70 -3.84
N LEU A 40 -10.55 -7.45 -2.61
CA LEU A 40 -10.54 -8.46 -1.55
C LEU A 40 -11.95 -8.81 -1.09
N ALA A 41 -12.74 -7.79 -0.79
CA ALA A 41 -14.13 -7.97 -0.37
C ALA A 41 -14.95 -8.67 -1.47
N ALA A 42 -14.73 -8.32 -2.74
CA ALA A 42 -15.35 -8.96 -3.89
C ALA A 42 -14.99 -10.46 -3.97
N THR A 43 -13.71 -10.82 -3.82
CA THR A 43 -13.26 -12.22 -3.79
C THR A 43 -13.94 -13.02 -2.68
N ARG A 44 -14.05 -12.44 -1.47
CA ARG A 44 -14.75 -13.09 -0.34
C ARG A 44 -16.24 -13.29 -0.59
N ARG A 45 -16.89 -12.29 -1.19
CA ARG A 45 -18.31 -12.36 -1.53
C ARG A 45 -18.60 -13.43 -2.58
N MET A 46 -17.74 -13.55 -3.59
CA MET A 46 -17.85 -14.60 -4.61
C MET A 46 -17.77 -16.01 -4.00
N ALA A 47 -17.03 -16.20 -2.91
CA ALA A 47 -16.95 -17.50 -2.22
C ALA A 47 -18.28 -17.95 -1.57
N ILE A 48 -19.12 -16.99 -1.15
CA ILE A 48 -20.38 -17.26 -0.46
C ILE A 48 -21.53 -17.46 -1.47
N ASN A 49 -21.35 -17.05 -2.74
CA ASN A 49 -22.21 -17.27 -3.92
C ASN A 49 -23.73 -17.30 -3.63
N VAL A 50 -24.24 -16.27 -2.94
CA VAL A 50 -25.68 -16.07 -2.69
C VAL A 50 -26.08 -14.63 -3.02
N LEU A 51 -27.30 -14.44 -3.55
CA LEU A 51 -27.76 -13.17 -4.16
C LEU A 51 -27.51 -11.90 -3.32
N PRO A 52 -27.73 -11.86 -1.99
CA PRO A 52 -27.44 -10.66 -1.20
C PRO A 52 -25.97 -10.23 -1.25
N PHE A 53 -25.05 -11.18 -1.43
CA PHE A 53 -23.61 -10.95 -1.55
C PHE A 53 -23.20 -10.55 -2.96
N HIS A 54 -24.11 -10.43 -3.93
CA HIS A 54 -23.81 -9.88 -5.26
C HIS A 54 -24.19 -8.40 -5.41
N ARG A 55 -24.84 -7.81 -4.39
CA ARG A 55 -25.17 -6.37 -4.36
C ARG A 55 -23.91 -5.50 -4.29
N GLU A 56 -23.93 -4.31 -4.87
CA GLU A 56 -22.78 -3.40 -4.87
C GLU A 56 -22.27 -3.10 -3.45
N LEU A 57 -20.95 -3.01 -3.30
CA LEU A 57 -20.29 -2.72 -2.03
C LEU A 57 -19.97 -1.23 -1.94
N ASP A 58 -20.83 -0.50 -1.24
CA ASP A 58 -20.53 0.89 -0.88
C ASP A 58 -19.39 0.99 0.16
N ALA A 59 -18.85 2.20 0.31
CA ALA A 59 -17.75 2.48 1.22
C ALA A 59 -18.03 2.07 2.67
N ALA A 60 -19.24 2.31 3.15
CA ALA A 60 -19.61 2.00 4.53
C ALA A 60 -19.63 0.47 4.77
N LYS A 61 -20.10 -0.31 3.80
CA LYS A 61 -20.07 -1.78 3.87
C LYS A 61 -18.66 -2.32 3.71
N LEU A 62 -17.84 -1.74 2.83
CA LEU A 62 -16.44 -2.13 2.69
C LEU A 62 -15.68 -1.92 4.01
N GLN A 63 -15.82 -0.74 4.63
CA GLN A 63 -15.19 -0.45 5.91
C GLN A 63 -15.61 -1.45 6.99
N LYS A 64 -16.91 -1.74 7.11
CA LYS A 64 -17.41 -2.76 8.05
C LYS A 64 -16.84 -4.15 7.76
N TRP A 65 -16.70 -4.52 6.49
CA TRP A 65 -16.10 -5.79 6.11
C TRP A 65 -14.61 -5.85 6.50
N LEU A 66 -13.84 -4.79 6.27
CA LEU A 66 -12.45 -4.67 6.71
C LEU A 66 -12.32 -4.81 8.23
N GLU A 67 -13.17 -4.13 9.00
CA GLU A 67 -13.20 -4.21 10.46
C GLU A 67 -13.53 -5.61 10.99
N ILE A 68 -14.54 -6.27 10.40
CA ILE A 68 -14.90 -7.65 10.76
C ILE A 68 -13.74 -8.59 10.42
N SER A 69 -13.17 -8.46 9.23
CA SER A 69 -12.07 -9.31 8.78
C SER A 69 -10.86 -9.14 9.69
N SER A 70 -10.53 -7.90 10.05
CA SER A 70 -9.46 -7.61 11.01
C SER A 70 -9.70 -8.24 12.37
N ARG A 71 -10.90 -8.15 12.93
CA ARG A 71 -11.22 -8.83 14.19
C ARG A 71 -11.04 -10.34 14.11
N CYS A 72 -11.44 -10.96 13.01
CA CYS A 72 -11.25 -12.39 12.79
C CYS A 72 -9.76 -12.75 12.71
N THR A 73 -8.97 -12.00 11.95
CA THR A 73 -7.51 -12.19 11.88
C THR A 73 -6.88 -12.05 13.25
N MET A 74 -7.23 -11.02 14.03
CA MET A 74 -6.68 -10.84 15.38
C MET A 74 -7.05 -12.00 16.31
N ALA A 75 -8.32 -12.44 16.28
CA ALA A 75 -8.78 -13.57 17.10
C ALA A 75 -8.04 -14.87 16.77
N GLU A 76 -7.71 -15.11 15.50
CA GLU A 76 -6.92 -16.28 15.08
C GLU A 76 -5.51 -16.24 15.66
N PHE A 77 -4.80 -15.12 15.53
CA PHE A 77 -3.47 -14.96 16.11
C PHE A 77 -3.51 -15.07 17.64
N GLU A 78 -4.50 -14.48 18.30
CA GLU A 78 -4.69 -14.58 19.75
C GLU A 78 -4.88 -16.03 20.20
N LEU A 79 -5.70 -16.80 19.49
CA LEU A 79 -5.95 -18.21 19.80
C LEU A 79 -4.66 -19.03 19.75
N PHE A 80 -3.89 -18.90 18.67
CA PHE A 80 -2.70 -19.73 18.44
C PHE A 80 -1.45 -19.26 19.17
N LEU A 81 -1.37 -17.99 19.55
CA LEU A 81 -0.28 -17.47 20.37
C LEU A 81 -0.53 -17.65 21.88
N SER A 82 -1.78 -17.84 22.30
CA SER A 82 -2.10 -17.99 23.71
C SER A 82 -1.60 -19.33 24.32
N PRO A 83 -1.23 -19.34 25.61
CA PRO A 83 -1.07 -18.18 26.48
C PRO A 83 0.21 -17.39 26.17
N LEU A 84 0.16 -16.06 26.35
CA LEU A 84 1.35 -15.20 26.28
C LEU A 84 2.12 -15.23 27.60
N THR A 85 3.45 -15.30 27.53
CA THR A 85 4.33 -15.14 28.70
C THR A 85 4.28 -13.71 29.25
N ALA A 86 4.82 -13.49 30.46
CA ALA A 86 4.89 -12.14 31.04
C ALA A 86 5.70 -11.16 30.17
N GLU A 87 6.77 -11.63 29.53
CA GLU A 87 7.59 -10.83 28.62
C GLU A 87 6.83 -10.49 27.34
N GLU A 88 6.11 -11.45 26.76
CA GLU A 88 5.30 -11.24 25.55
C GLU A 88 4.12 -10.29 25.80
N GLN A 89 3.48 -10.39 26.97
CA GLN A 89 2.46 -9.43 27.41
C GLN A 89 3.03 -8.03 27.62
N LYS A 90 4.26 -7.93 28.15
CA LYS A 90 4.96 -6.65 28.27
C LYS A 90 5.26 -6.06 26.90
N LEU A 91 5.73 -6.86 25.95
CA LEU A 91 5.99 -6.42 24.57
C LEU A 91 4.72 -5.86 23.92
N LEU A 92 3.61 -6.58 24.05
CA LEU A 92 2.32 -6.16 23.51
C LEU A 92 1.96 -4.73 23.95
N LYS A 93 2.03 -4.47 25.26
CA LYS A 93 1.76 -3.15 25.85
C LYS A 93 2.72 -2.08 25.32
N VAL A 94 4.03 -2.38 25.29
CA VAL A 94 5.05 -1.44 24.82
C VAL A 94 4.82 -1.02 23.36
N ILE A 95 4.42 -1.96 22.50
CA ILE A 95 4.14 -1.70 21.09
C ILE A 95 2.82 -0.94 20.92
N GLU A 96 1.77 -1.30 21.66
CA GLU A 96 0.48 -0.60 21.62
C GLU A 96 0.62 0.90 21.96
N ASP A 97 1.52 1.26 22.87
CA ASP A 97 1.80 2.64 23.25
C ASP A 97 2.71 3.43 22.28
N LYS A 98 3.24 2.79 21.23
CA LYS A 98 4.17 3.40 20.27
C LYS A 98 3.56 3.40 18.88
N PRO A 99 3.06 4.54 18.36
CA PRO A 99 2.52 4.58 17.00
C PRO A 99 3.55 4.08 15.96
N ALA A 100 3.15 3.11 15.15
CA ALA A 100 3.98 2.56 14.09
C ALA A 100 4.20 3.59 12.94
N PRO A 101 5.43 3.88 12.50
CA PRO A 101 5.69 4.76 11.37
C PRO A 101 4.93 4.29 10.12
N ILE A 102 4.40 5.23 9.35
CA ILE A 102 3.75 4.98 8.07
C ILE A 102 4.58 5.65 7.00
N VAL A 103 5.15 4.84 6.12
CA VAL A 103 6.20 5.29 5.22
C VAL A 103 5.95 4.77 3.81
N ASN A 104 5.76 5.68 2.87
CA ASN A 104 5.80 5.37 1.46
C ASN A 104 7.25 5.47 0.96
N ARG A 105 7.62 4.61 0.01
CA ARG A 105 8.86 4.78 -0.77
C ARG A 105 8.53 4.71 -2.24
N LEU A 106 9.28 5.49 -3.00
CA LEU A 106 9.20 5.54 -4.47
C LEU A 106 10.59 5.75 -5.06
N HIS A 107 10.72 5.43 -6.34
CA HIS A 107 11.94 5.70 -7.09
C HIS A 107 12.07 7.20 -7.36
N PHE A 108 13.30 7.73 -7.30
CA PHE A 108 13.60 9.14 -7.46
C PHE A 108 12.92 9.81 -8.66
N GLU A 109 12.85 9.12 -9.79
CA GLU A 109 12.18 9.55 -11.02
C GLU A 109 10.71 9.94 -10.80
N ASN A 110 10.00 9.25 -9.91
CA ASN A 110 8.57 9.46 -9.66
C ASN A 110 8.31 10.63 -8.70
N LEU A 111 9.32 11.09 -7.95
CA LEU A 111 9.14 12.15 -6.96
C LEU A 111 8.64 13.46 -7.59
N ARG A 112 9.11 13.77 -8.81
CA ARG A 112 8.72 15.01 -9.46
C ARG A 112 7.23 15.05 -9.78
N ASP A 113 6.64 13.90 -10.09
CA ASP A 113 5.21 13.82 -10.41
C ASP A 113 4.36 13.89 -9.14
N VAL A 114 4.80 13.29 -8.03
CA VAL A 114 4.19 13.51 -6.70
C VAL A 114 4.15 15.00 -6.35
N LEU A 115 5.24 15.74 -6.59
CA LEU A 115 5.29 17.18 -6.32
C LEU A 115 4.37 18.00 -7.23
N LYS A 116 4.22 17.61 -8.52
CA LYS A 116 3.29 18.24 -9.46
C LYS A 116 1.83 18.00 -9.07
N GLN A 117 1.50 16.74 -8.78
CA GLN A 117 0.16 16.27 -8.46
C GLN A 117 -0.27 16.69 -7.05
N LYS A 118 0.72 16.96 -6.17
CA LYS A 118 0.53 17.31 -4.76
C LYS A 118 -0.05 16.15 -3.95
N SER A 119 0.17 14.93 -4.41
CA SER A 119 -0.32 13.73 -3.77
C SER A 119 0.50 12.52 -4.19
N LEU A 120 0.46 11.48 -3.34
CA LEU A 120 0.72 10.12 -3.75
C LEU A 120 -0.56 9.58 -4.37
N VAL A 121 -0.47 8.94 -5.53
CA VAL A 121 -1.61 8.33 -6.21
C VAL A 121 -1.36 6.85 -6.42
N SER A 122 -2.43 6.08 -6.59
CA SER A 122 -2.32 4.66 -6.91
C SER A 122 -1.78 4.44 -8.32
N LEU A 123 -1.15 3.29 -8.55
CA LEU A 123 -0.53 2.96 -9.85
C LEU A 123 -1.55 3.01 -10.99
N LEU A 124 -2.81 2.62 -10.76
CA LEU A 124 -3.85 2.69 -11.78
C LEU A 124 -4.19 4.14 -12.15
N VAL A 125 -4.15 5.07 -11.19
CA VAL A 125 -4.31 6.50 -11.47
C VAL A 125 -3.11 7.02 -12.28
N GLU A 126 -1.89 6.57 -11.97
CA GLU A 126 -0.70 6.88 -12.77
C GLU A 126 -0.84 6.40 -14.22
N GLU A 127 -1.30 5.17 -14.46
CA GLU A 127 -1.56 4.60 -15.79
C GLU A 127 -2.56 5.45 -16.59
N GLU A 128 -3.68 5.83 -15.97
CA GLU A 128 -4.73 6.62 -16.63
C GLU A 128 -4.25 8.01 -17.05
N VAL A 129 -3.37 8.62 -16.25
CA VAL A 129 -2.85 9.98 -16.50
C VAL A 129 -1.68 9.94 -17.49
N ALA A 130 -0.74 9.01 -17.32
CA ALA A 130 0.46 8.91 -18.14
C ALA A 130 0.19 8.24 -19.50
N LYS A 131 -0.93 7.50 -19.65
CA LYS A 131 -1.21 6.60 -20.78
C LYS A 131 -0.07 5.60 -21.06
N ASP A 132 0.71 5.32 -20.03
CA ASP A 132 1.82 4.38 -20.09
C ASP A 132 1.32 3.04 -19.56
N ASP A 133 1.75 1.94 -20.18
CA ASP A 133 1.38 0.60 -19.76
C ASP A 133 2.26 0.22 -18.55
N LEU A 134 2.02 0.87 -17.40
CA LEU A 134 2.76 0.66 -16.15
C LEU A 134 2.44 -0.69 -15.50
N SER A 135 1.75 -1.58 -16.21
CA SER A 135 1.29 -2.92 -15.79
C SER A 135 2.43 -3.87 -15.38
N HIS A 136 3.67 -3.38 -15.32
CA HIS A 136 4.90 -4.15 -15.26
C HIS A 136 5.90 -3.74 -14.16
N THR A 137 5.57 -2.88 -13.19
CA THR A 137 6.53 -2.55 -12.12
C THR A 137 6.01 -2.70 -10.67
N THR A 138 6.67 -3.66 -9.98
CA THR A 138 7.11 -3.63 -8.56
C THR A 138 6.18 -4.06 -7.41
N PRO A 139 4.87 -4.37 -7.61
CA PRO A 139 4.38 -5.65 -7.07
C PRO A 139 3.14 -6.23 -7.80
N ALA A 140 3.33 -6.85 -8.97
CA ALA A 140 2.21 -7.38 -9.77
C ALA A 140 1.52 -8.60 -9.10
N VAL A 141 2.28 -9.42 -8.35
CA VAL A 141 1.70 -10.52 -7.57
C VAL A 141 0.73 -10.00 -6.51
N GLU A 142 1.09 -8.89 -5.85
CA GLU A 142 0.22 -8.23 -4.89
C GLU A 142 -1.06 -7.72 -5.58
N ASN A 143 -0.96 -7.18 -6.80
CA ASN A 143 -2.14 -6.75 -7.56
C ASN A 143 -3.12 -7.89 -7.83
N LEU A 144 -2.60 -9.05 -8.24
CA LEU A 144 -3.44 -10.21 -8.48
C LEU A 144 -4.10 -10.75 -7.20
N LEU A 145 -3.49 -10.52 -6.04
CA LEU A 145 -3.99 -10.98 -4.75
C LEU A 145 -5.05 -10.05 -4.16
N TYR A 146 -4.92 -8.72 -4.30
CA TYR A 146 -5.80 -7.77 -3.60
C TYR A 146 -6.12 -6.46 -4.33
N GLY A 147 -5.80 -6.34 -5.63
CA GLY A 147 -6.02 -5.09 -6.36
C GLY A 147 -5.12 -3.97 -5.87
N ALA A 148 -3.86 -4.30 -5.65
CA ALA A 148 -2.79 -3.39 -5.27
C ALA A 148 -2.80 -2.07 -6.06
N PHE A 149 -3.10 -2.13 -7.36
CA PHE A 149 -3.01 -0.96 -8.22
C PHE A 149 -4.08 0.09 -7.93
N ASP A 150 -5.14 -0.28 -7.21
CA ASP A 150 -6.20 0.64 -6.78
C ASP A 150 -5.81 1.44 -5.52
N ALA A 151 -4.69 1.11 -4.87
CA ALA A 151 -4.32 1.64 -3.56
C ALA A 151 -2.98 2.39 -3.58
N VAL A 152 -2.85 3.40 -2.72
CA VAL A 152 -1.53 3.93 -2.35
C VAL A 152 -0.88 2.99 -1.32
N PHE A 153 0.36 2.59 -1.59
CA PHE A 153 1.12 1.71 -0.70
C PHE A 153 1.90 2.45 0.37
N ALA A 154 2.00 1.88 1.55
CA ALA A 154 3.01 2.26 2.53
C ALA A 154 3.47 1.05 3.34
N SER A 155 4.67 1.13 3.90
CA SER A 155 5.10 0.25 4.98
C SER A 155 4.62 0.80 6.32
N VAL A 156 4.08 -0.07 7.18
CA VAL A 156 3.71 0.26 8.56
C VAL A 156 4.67 -0.46 9.51
N GLY A 157 5.39 0.30 10.34
CA GLY A 157 6.40 -0.20 11.28
C GLY A 157 7.84 0.24 10.94
N PRO A 158 8.36 0.01 9.72
CA PRO A 158 9.72 0.38 9.36
C PRO A 158 9.87 1.89 9.27
N PRO A 159 10.81 2.51 10.03
CA PRO A 159 10.99 3.96 9.99
C PRO A 159 11.39 4.51 8.63
N ASN A 160 12.09 3.71 7.82
CA ASN A 160 12.53 4.11 6.48
C ASN A 160 11.76 3.38 5.38
N GLY A 161 10.70 2.63 5.70
CA GLY A 161 9.98 1.75 4.77
C GLY A 161 10.85 0.64 4.16
N SER A 162 10.25 -0.21 3.33
CA SER A 162 10.98 -1.31 2.67
C SER A 162 11.83 -0.82 1.48
N PRO A 163 13.17 -1.00 1.48
CA PRO A 163 14.05 -0.50 0.41
C PRO A 163 13.73 -0.98 -1.00
N ARG A 164 12.94 -2.04 -1.13
CA ARG A 164 12.50 -2.59 -2.42
C ARG A 164 11.64 -1.63 -3.25
N TYR A 165 11.04 -0.63 -2.59
CA TYR A 165 10.09 0.30 -3.19
C TYR A 165 10.71 1.65 -3.60
N GLY A 166 12.02 1.83 -3.39
CA GLY A 166 12.73 3.00 -3.92
C GLY A 166 13.63 3.71 -2.91
N ASP A 167 14.31 4.74 -3.39
CA ASP A 167 15.35 5.48 -2.69
C ASP A 167 14.85 6.78 -2.05
N VAL A 168 13.67 7.25 -2.43
CA VAL A 168 12.96 8.36 -1.77
C VAL A 168 12.07 7.80 -0.66
N VAL A 169 12.06 8.47 0.50
CA VAL A 169 11.28 8.08 1.68
C VAL A 169 10.29 9.19 2.01
N ILE A 170 8.99 8.90 1.98
CA ILE A 170 7.94 9.84 2.34
C ILE A 170 7.31 9.37 3.65
N HIS A 171 7.47 10.16 4.70
CA HIS A 171 6.85 9.89 5.99
C HIS A 171 5.46 10.54 6.03
N LEU A 172 4.46 9.76 6.43
CA LEU A 172 3.08 10.21 6.53
C LEU A 172 2.72 10.59 7.98
N LYS A 173 1.84 11.57 8.11
CA LYS A 173 1.22 11.95 9.39
C LYS A 173 0.38 10.81 9.93
N ASP A 174 0.30 10.71 11.25
CA ASP A 174 -0.51 9.69 11.91
C ASP A 174 -2.00 9.74 11.52
N SER A 175 -2.51 10.93 11.16
CA SER A 175 -3.90 11.13 10.76
C SER A 175 -4.33 10.35 9.50
N VAL A 176 -3.39 9.86 8.68
CA VAL A 176 -3.76 9.03 7.52
C VAL A 176 -4.28 7.64 7.92
N ARG A 177 -4.02 7.21 9.17
CA ARG A 177 -4.43 5.89 9.69
C ARG A 177 -5.90 5.59 9.51
N GLU A 178 -6.77 6.57 9.71
CA GLU A 178 -8.23 6.37 9.72
C GLU A 178 -8.77 5.81 8.40
N HIS A 179 -7.99 5.90 7.32
CA HIS A 179 -8.31 5.43 5.98
C HIS A 179 -7.45 4.23 5.54
N GLY A 180 -6.64 3.69 6.45
CA GLY A 180 -5.67 2.64 6.16
C GLY A 180 -6.11 1.26 6.64
N TRP A 181 -5.83 0.25 5.83
CA TRP A 181 -5.75 -1.14 6.27
C TRP A 181 -4.43 -1.75 5.80
N ALA A 182 -4.05 -2.91 6.32
CA ALA A 182 -2.80 -3.55 5.98
C ALA A 182 -2.91 -5.06 5.92
N THR A 183 -1.92 -5.69 5.29
CA THR A 183 -1.72 -7.14 5.38
C THR A 183 -0.49 -7.44 6.24
N PRO A 184 -0.52 -8.48 7.09
CA PRO A 184 0.63 -8.90 7.90
C PRO A 184 1.73 -9.56 7.06
N PHE A 185 1.40 -9.97 5.83
CA PHE A 185 2.37 -10.54 4.90
C PHE A 185 2.29 -9.77 3.60
N SER A 186 3.44 -9.54 2.97
CA SER A 186 3.44 -9.27 1.54
C SER A 186 2.91 -10.51 0.81
N GLY A 187 2.10 -10.31 -0.23
CA GLY A 187 1.74 -11.32 -1.21
C GLY A 187 2.95 -12.13 -1.72
N MET A 188 4.11 -11.50 -1.91
CA MET A 188 5.35 -12.23 -2.24
C MET A 188 5.73 -13.26 -1.15
N HIS A 189 5.70 -12.84 0.12
CA HIS A 189 5.95 -13.74 1.25
C HIS A 189 4.87 -14.81 1.36
N PHE A 190 3.60 -14.45 1.17
CA PHE A 190 2.50 -15.39 1.21
C PHE A 190 2.64 -16.47 0.13
N MET A 191 2.95 -16.09 -1.11
CA MET A 191 3.13 -17.07 -2.18
C MET A 191 4.34 -17.97 -1.92
N TYR A 192 5.47 -17.39 -1.47
CA TYR A 192 6.71 -18.15 -1.26
C TYR A 192 6.70 -19.02 0.00
N ALA A 193 6.42 -18.41 1.16
CA ALA A 193 6.57 -19.05 2.47
C ALA A 193 5.32 -19.81 2.91
N ILE A 194 4.12 -19.37 2.50
CA ILE A 194 2.84 -19.95 2.95
C ILE A 194 2.27 -20.90 1.89
N GLN A 195 2.24 -20.50 0.62
CA GLN A 195 1.75 -21.34 -0.47
C GLN A 195 2.85 -22.19 -1.14
N HIS A 196 4.12 -22.03 -0.74
CA HIS A 196 5.27 -22.74 -1.30
C HIS A 196 5.42 -22.64 -2.83
N LYS A 197 5.04 -21.50 -3.41
CA LYS A 197 5.14 -21.21 -4.85
C LYS A 197 6.32 -20.30 -5.16
N ASP A 198 6.82 -20.38 -6.39
CA ASP A 198 7.93 -19.53 -6.85
C ASP A 198 7.45 -18.10 -7.17
N ALA A 199 7.28 -17.30 -6.10
CA ALA A 199 6.79 -15.93 -6.16
C ALA A 199 7.69 -15.02 -7.01
N ARG A 200 9.02 -15.25 -6.99
CA ARG A 200 9.96 -14.46 -7.80
C ARG A 200 9.73 -14.71 -9.28
N LYS A 201 9.59 -15.97 -9.70
CA LYS A 201 9.29 -16.29 -11.09
C LYS A 201 7.94 -15.74 -11.54
N MET A 202 6.91 -15.76 -10.68
CA MET A 202 5.63 -15.10 -10.96
C MET A 202 5.83 -13.59 -11.20
N GLN A 203 6.56 -12.93 -10.31
CA GLN A 203 6.86 -11.50 -10.41
C GLN A 203 7.63 -11.17 -11.70
N ASP A 204 8.65 -11.95 -12.05
CA ASP A 204 9.46 -11.76 -13.25
C ASP A 204 8.62 -11.94 -14.53
N MET A 205 7.69 -12.90 -14.54
CA MET A 205 6.77 -13.10 -15.67
C MET A 205 5.83 -11.91 -15.85
N LEU A 206 5.21 -11.45 -14.77
CA LEU A 206 4.28 -10.32 -14.80
C LEU A 206 4.99 -9.02 -15.15
N ALA A 207 6.21 -8.80 -14.64
CA ALA A 207 7.04 -7.65 -15.01
C ALA A 207 7.51 -7.69 -16.48
N ALA A 208 7.48 -8.87 -17.11
CA ALA A 208 7.75 -9.02 -18.54
C ALA A 208 6.47 -8.97 -19.41
N GLY A 209 5.34 -8.55 -18.83
CA GLY A 209 4.04 -8.48 -19.50
C GLY A 209 3.42 -9.81 -19.89
N LYS A 210 3.83 -10.90 -19.24
CA LYS A 210 3.23 -12.22 -19.42
C LYS A 210 2.17 -12.46 -18.37
N SER A 211 1.07 -13.09 -18.78
CA SER A 211 0.07 -13.59 -17.83
C SER A 211 0.59 -14.81 -17.06
N LEU A 212 0.13 -14.97 -15.82
CA LEU A 212 0.34 -16.23 -15.11
C LEU A 212 -0.42 -17.37 -15.82
N PRO A 213 0.08 -18.61 -15.75
CA PRO A 213 -0.61 -19.75 -16.34
C PRO A 213 -2.01 -19.95 -15.75
N ASP A 214 -2.98 -20.35 -16.58
CA ASP A 214 -4.37 -20.58 -16.15
C ASP A 214 -4.65 -22.02 -15.68
N SER A 215 -3.71 -22.94 -15.92
CA SER A 215 -3.88 -24.36 -15.56
C SER A 215 -3.62 -24.56 -14.05
N PRO A 216 -4.55 -25.15 -13.28
CA PRO A 216 -4.37 -25.41 -11.85
C PRO A 216 -3.25 -26.40 -11.54
N TYR A 217 -2.75 -27.12 -12.54
CA TYR A 217 -1.61 -28.05 -12.41
C TYR A 217 -0.25 -27.35 -12.59
N ASN A 218 -0.23 -26.07 -12.96
CA ASN A 218 1.00 -25.31 -13.07
C ASN A 218 1.44 -24.77 -11.69
N PRO A 219 2.71 -24.93 -11.28
CA PRO A 219 3.19 -24.42 -9.99
C PRO A 219 3.15 -22.89 -9.87
N LEU A 220 2.99 -22.16 -10.97
CA LEU A 220 2.84 -20.70 -11.00
C LEU A 220 1.38 -20.24 -11.11
N TYR A 221 0.42 -21.17 -11.10
CA TYR A 221 -1.00 -20.83 -11.12
C TYR A 221 -1.38 -20.06 -9.85
N LEU A 222 -2.10 -18.95 -10.04
CA LEU A 222 -2.71 -18.17 -8.97
C LEU A 222 -4.23 -18.19 -9.11
N GLY A 223 -4.86 -19.10 -8.37
CA GLY A 223 -6.28 -19.37 -8.48
C GLY A 223 -7.15 -18.62 -7.48
N PHE A 224 -8.45 -18.89 -7.58
CA PHE A 224 -9.46 -18.37 -6.64
C PHE A 224 -9.11 -18.70 -5.18
N ASN A 225 -8.64 -19.92 -4.90
CA ASN A 225 -8.28 -20.34 -3.54
C ASN A 225 -7.12 -19.55 -2.95
N ASP A 226 -6.08 -19.24 -3.73
CA ASP A 226 -4.95 -18.43 -3.27
C ASP A 226 -5.43 -17.03 -2.87
N ARG A 227 -6.26 -16.42 -3.72
CA ARG A 227 -6.85 -15.08 -3.48
C ARG A 227 -7.80 -15.11 -2.28
N LEU A 228 -8.61 -16.15 -2.16
CA LEU A 228 -9.54 -16.33 -1.05
C LEU A 228 -8.79 -16.50 0.28
N HIS A 229 -7.73 -17.32 0.32
CA HIS A 229 -6.91 -17.48 1.51
C HIS A 229 -6.24 -16.16 1.90
N PHE A 230 -5.65 -15.46 0.93
CA PHE A 230 -4.98 -14.20 1.23
C PHE A 230 -5.95 -13.13 1.75
N SER A 231 -7.17 -13.09 1.22
CA SER A 231 -8.21 -12.14 1.65
C SER A 231 -8.67 -12.28 3.11
N HIS A 232 -8.21 -13.30 3.84
CA HIS A 232 -8.46 -13.45 5.27
C HIS A 232 -7.46 -12.66 6.13
N TYR A 233 -6.35 -12.22 5.57
CA TYR A 233 -5.28 -11.54 6.31
C TYR A 233 -5.37 -10.02 6.16
N VAL A 234 -6.41 -9.44 6.74
CA VAL A 234 -6.65 -7.99 6.76
C VAL A 234 -6.47 -7.48 8.17
N VAL A 235 -5.79 -6.35 8.35
CA VAL A 235 -5.64 -5.69 9.65
C VAL A 235 -5.91 -4.20 9.47
N THR A 236 -6.94 -3.68 10.13
CA THR A 236 -7.22 -2.24 10.09
C THR A 236 -6.29 -1.49 11.05
N GLU A 237 -6.21 -0.18 10.89
CA GLU A 237 -5.43 0.76 11.71
C GLU A 237 -5.56 0.53 13.22
N LYS A 238 -6.75 0.16 13.69
CA LYS A 238 -7.05 -0.14 15.10
C LYS A 238 -6.21 -1.29 15.66
N ASN A 239 -5.71 -2.18 14.79
CA ASN A 239 -5.04 -3.41 15.17
C ASN A 239 -3.59 -3.51 14.68
N TRP A 240 -3.05 -2.48 13.99
CA TRP A 240 -1.70 -2.55 13.43
C TRP A 240 -0.62 -2.83 14.47
N ASN A 241 -0.59 -2.05 15.55
CA ASN A 241 0.39 -2.21 16.62
C ASN A 241 0.30 -3.60 17.27
N ARG A 242 -0.93 -4.07 17.51
CA ARG A 242 -1.17 -5.38 18.10
C ARG A 242 -0.71 -6.52 17.17
N MET A 243 -0.93 -6.39 15.85
CA MET A 243 -0.42 -7.35 14.88
C MET A 243 1.12 -7.33 14.79
N LEU A 244 1.74 -6.16 14.82
CA LEU A 244 3.22 -6.04 14.86
C LEU A 244 3.77 -6.76 16.10
N ALA A 245 3.13 -6.61 17.26
CA ALA A 245 3.51 -7.36 18.46
C ALA A 245 3.39 -8.88 18.26
N PHE A 246 2.33 -9.36 17.62
CA PHE A 246 2.18 -10.77 17.30
C PHE A 246 3.25 -11.29 16.33
N GLN A 247 3.63 -10.51 15.31
CA GLN A 247 4.75 -10.87 14.43
C GLN A 247 6.07 -10.98 15.22
N ALA A 248 6.34 -10.05 16.13
CA ALA A 248 7.54 -10.11 16.96
C ALA A 248 7.57 -11.33 17.89
N ILE A 249 6.43 -11.69 18.47
CA ILE A 249 6.27 -12.90 19.29
C ILE A 249 6.52 -14.15 18.44
N LEU A 250 5.97 -14.21 17.22
CA LEU A 250 6.20 -15.33 16.30
C LEU A 250 7.68 -15.49 15.96
N VAL A 251 8.39 -14.39 15.67
CA VAL A 251 9.83 -14.43 15.43
C VAL A 251 10.56 -14.94 16.68
N TYR A 252 10.26 -14.38 17.86
CA TYR A 252 10.91 -14.76 19.12
C TYR A 252 10.73 -16.25 19.48
N ARG A 253 9.54 -16.80 19.27
CA ARG A 253 9.23 -18.21 19.55
C ARG A 253 9.88 -19.17 18.55
N ASN A 254 10.18 -18.72 17.33
CA ASN A 254 10.83 -19.52 16.30
C ASN A 254 12.36 -19.46 16.34
N LEU A 255 12.95 -18.71 17.27
CA LEU A 255 14.39 -18.64 17.44
C LEU A 255 14.96 -19.98 17.95
N ASP A 256 16.03 -20.42 17.29
CA ASP A 256 16.81 -21.59 17.70
C ASP A 256 17.86 -21.22 18.76
N ASN A 257 18.84 -22.12 18.98
CA ASN A 257 19.94 -21.94 19.93
C ASN A 257 21.23 -21.41 19.27
N SER A 258 21.15 -20.85 18.06
CA SER A 258 22.31 -20.30 17.36
C SER A 258 22.79 -18.98 17.99
N PRO A 259 24.06 -18.59 17.78
CA PRO A 259 24.56 -17.26 18.16
C PRO A 259 23.74 -16.12 17.55
N ALA A 260 23.27 -16.29 16.31
CA ALA A 260 22.41 -15.32 15.64
C ALA A 260 21.07 -15.15 16.37
N SER A 261 20.42 -16.25 16.75
CA SER A 261 19.18 -16.21 17.53
C SER A 261 19.37 -15.53 18.89
N GLU A 262 20.51 -15.73 19.54
CA GLU A 262 20.83 -15.03 20.80
C GLU A 262 20.90 -13.51 20.61
N LYS A 263 21.45 -13.03 19.49
CA LYS A 263 21.40 -11.59 19.14
C LYS A 263 19.97 -11.09 18.97
N VAL A 264 19.10 -11.89 18.37
CA VAL A 264 17.67 -11.54 18.23
C VAL A 264 16.96 -11.52 19.60
N ARG A 265 17.28 -12.44 20.53
CA ARG A 265 16.76 -12.41 21.92
C ARG A 265 17.22 -11.17 22.69
N GLN A 266 18.47 -10.76 22.52
CA GLN A 266 18.99 -9.51 23.09
C GLN A 266 18.25 -8.30 22.55
N ARG A 267 17.98 -8.26 21.24
CA ARG A 267 17.20 -7.18 20.62
C ARG A 267 15.75 -7.17 21.11
N PHE A 268 15.12 -8.34 21.25
CA PHE A 268 13.78 -8.46 21.85
C PHE A 268 13.76 -7.88 23.26
N SER A 269 14.75 -8.22 24.09
CA SER A 269 14.88 -7.69 25.45
C SER A 269 15.07 -6.16 25.47
N ALA A 270 15.84 -5.61 24.52
CA ALA A 270 16.03 -4.17 24.39
C ALA A 270 14.72 -3.43 24.04
N LEU A 271 13.87 -4.01 23.18
CA LEU A 271 12.55 -3.45 22.86
C LEU A 271 11.69 -3.24 24.10
N LEU A 272 11.77 -4.12 25.10
CA LEU A 272 10.96 -4.03 26.33
C LEU A 272 11.30 -2.81 27.21
N THR A 273 12.37 -2.09 26.91
CA THR A 273 12.88 -0.97 27.71
C THR A 273 13.18 0.29 26.89
N GLU A 274 13.13 0.24 25.56
CA GLU A 274 13.45 1.40 24.73
C GLU A 274 12.30 2.41 24.74
N GLU A 275 12.61 3.62 25.23
CA GLU A 275 11.65 4.71 25.37
C GLU A 275 11.55 5.56 24.10
N ASN A 276 12.65 5.72 23.36
CA ASN A 276 12.69 6.53 22.16
C ASN A 276 11.99 5.81 21.00
N PRO A 277 10.89 6.35 20.42
CA PRO A 277 10.14 5.66 19.37
C PRO A 277 10.96 5.36 18.12
N GLN A 278 11.84 6.26 17.71
CA GLN A 278 12.69 6.05 16.53
C GLN A 278 13.68 4.90 16.76
N LYS A 279 14.34 4.87 17.92
CA LYS A 279 15.23 3.77 18.28
C LYS A 279 14.47 2.45 18.44
N PHE A 280 13.28 2.49 19.03
CA PHE A 280 12.41 1.33 19.18
C PHE A 280 12.12 0.69 17.83
N TRP A 281 11.68 1.48 16.85
CA TRP A 281 11.34 0.96 15.52
C TRP A 281 12.57 0.54 14.70
N ASN A 282 13.74 1.16 14.93
CA ASN A 282 15.01 0.70 14.37
C ASN A 282 15.46 -0.65 14.97
N LEU A 283 15.19 -0.90 16.26
CA LEU A 283 15.41 -2.22 16.88
C LEU A 283 14.37 -3.24 16.39
N PHE A 284 13.15 -2.79 16.10
CA PHE A 284 12.09 -3.66 15.61
C PHE A 284 12.41 -4.19 14.21
N ILE A 285 12.98 -3.33 13.36
CA ILE A 285 13.36 -3.63 11.99
C ILE A 285 14.79 -3.12 11.79
N PRO A 286 15.78 -3.97 12.06
CA PRO A 286 17.15 -3.57 11.87
C PRO A 286 17.42 -3.24 10.39
N PRO A 287 18.43 -2.39 10.13
CA PRO A 287 18.91 -2.10 8.80
C PRO A 287 19.23 -3.38 8.03
N ARG A 288 18.92 -3.39 6.73
CA ARG A 288 19.24 -4.54 5.89
C ARG A 288 20.74 -4.63 5.68
N VAL A 289 21.32 -5.78 6.01
CA VAL A 289 22.72 -6.09 5.69
C VAL A 289 22.83 -6.39 4.19
N ASN A 290 23.55 -5.55 3.45
CA ASN A 290 23.85 -5.80 2.04
C ASN A 290 25.08 -6.70 1.90
N ASN A 291 24.97 -7.78 1.13
CA ASN A 291 26.05 -8.77 0.93
C ASN A 291 26.57 -9.39 2.25
N GLY A 292 25.70 -9.52 3.25
CA GLY A 292 26.03 -10.13 4.52
C GLY A 292 26.24 -11.64 4.39
N THR A 293 26.90 -12.23 5.38
CA THR A 293 26.88 -13.68 5.56
C THR A 293 25.47 -14.14 5.98
N LYS A 294 25.15 -15.43 5.77
CA LYS A 294 23.88 -16.00 6.27
C LYS A 294 23.66 -15.77 7.76
N GLU A 295 24.75 -15.75 8.53
CA GLU A 295 24.71 -15.48 9.96
C GLU A 295 24.33 -14.01 10.24
N GLN A 296 24.93 -13.04 9.54
CA GLN A 296 24.58 -11.63 9.66
C GLN A 296 23.14 -11.35 9.23
N GLU A 297 22.64 -12.06 8.20
CA GLU A 297 21.23 -11.98 7.80
C GLU A 297 20.30 -12.54 8.89
N ALA A 298 20.68 -13.64 9.53
CA ALA A 298 19.92 -14.24 10.63
C ALA A 298 19.91 -13.37 11.90
N GLU A 299 21.05 -12.76 12.25
CA GLU A 299 21.16 -11.80 13.36
C GLU A 299 20.24 -10.59 13.18
N ASN A 300 20.02 -10.17 11.94
CA ASN A 300 19.25 -8.99 11.57
C ASN A 300 17.87 -9.34 10.99
N ILE A 301 17.31 -10.49 11.34
CA ILE A 301 15.95 -10.84 10.92
C ILE A 301 14.95 -9.82 11.49
N PRO A 302 14.11 -9.15 10.68
CA PRO A 302 13.15 -8.18 11.20
C PRO A 302 12.06 -8.88 12.01
N PHE A 303 11.54 -8.22 13.04
CA PHE A 303 10.42 -8.77 13.82
C PHE A 303 9.10 -8.78 13.04
N GLY A 304 8.98 -7.95 12.01
CA GLY A 304 7.83 -7.91 11.12
C GLY A 304 7.62 -6.50 10.55
N TYR A 305 6.67 -6.37 9.64
CA TYR A 305 6.07 -5.12 9.22
C TYR A 305 4.72 -5.42 8.58
N LEU A 306 3.88 -4.40 8.41
CA LEU A 306 2.64 -4.52 7.65
C LEU A 306 2.75 -3.78 6.33
N GLU A 307 2.13 -4.34 5.30
CA GLU A 307 1.96 -3.67 4.02
C GLU A 307 0.66 -2.88 4.06
N GLY A 308 0.74 -1.58 4.32
CA GLY A 308 -0.36 -0.63 4.38
C GLY A 308 -0.90 -0.28 2.99
N LYS A 309 -2.23 -0.18 2.91
CA LYS A 309 -3.02 0.19 1.75
C LYS A 309 -3.94 1.33 2.18
N PHE A 310 -3.92 2.38 1.39
CA PHE A 310 -4.81 3.52 1.49
C PHE A 310 -5.58 3.64 0.19
N ASP A 311 -6.67 4.41 0.19
CA ASP A 311 -7.42 4.72 -1.03
C ASP A 311 -6.50 5.35 -2.10
N ASP A 312 -7.07 5.59 -3.27
CA ASP A 312 -6.35 5.91 -4.50
C ASP A 312 -5.50 7.20 -4.47
N GLU A 313 -5.65 8.04 -3.45
CA GLU A 313 -4.87 9.27 -3.27
C GLU A 313 -4.55 9.60 -1.80
N ILE A 314 -3.32 10.05 -1.55
CA ILE A 314 -2.91 10.69 -0.28
C ILE A 314 -2.30 12.07 -0.59
N SER A 315 -2.98 13.14 -0.17
CA SER A 315 -2.50 14.52 -0.31
C SER A 315 -1.13 14.74 0.38
N ILE A 316 -0.29 15.57 -0.24
CA ILE A 316 0.98 16.05 0.32
C ILE A 316 0.80 16.77 1.67
N ASP A 317 -0.40 17.27 1.96
CA ASP A 317 -0.73 17.85 3.26
C ASP A 317 -0.61 16.84 4.40
N PHE A 318 -0.65 15.55 4.08
CA PHE A 318 -0.42 14.47 5.02
C PHE A 318 1.04 14.03 5.14
N PHE A 319 1.99 14.69 4.46
CA PHE A 319 3.40 14.33 4.56
C PHE A 319 4.05 15.09 5.72
N THR A 320 4.87 14.40 6.51
CA THR A 320 5.72 15.03 7.51
C THR A 320 7.11 15.36 6.95
N SER A 321 7.56 14.60 5.95
CA SER A 321 8.84 14.83 5.27
C SER A 321 8.96 14.00 4.00
N ILE A 322 9.77 14.52 3.08
CA ILE A 322 10.24 13.86 1.87
C ILE A 322 11.76 13.78 1.97
N GLU A 323 12.29 12.57 2.17
CA GLU A 323 13.72 12.34 2.28
C GLU A 323 14.29 11.80 0.98
N VAL A 324 15.35 12.44 0.49
CA VAL A 324 15.98 12.10 -0.80
C VAL A 324 17.48 11.82 -0.62
N PRO A 325 18.10 10.99 -1.48
CA PRO A 325 19.54 10.78 -1.42
C PRO A 325 20.32 12.09 -1.46
N ALA A 326 21.41 12.18 -0.69
CA ALA A 326 22.22 13.39 -0.59
C ALA A 326 22.69 13.90 -1.97
N SER A 327 23.07 12.99 -2.85
CA SER A 327 23.49 13.29 -4.23
C SER A 327 22.40 13.87 -5.13
N LYS A 328 21.13 13.73 -4.74
CA LYS A 328 19.96 14.20 -5.48
C LYS A 328 19.31 15.44 -4.89
N LEU A 329 19.66 15.83 -3.67
CA LEU A 329 19.02 16.94 -2.95
C LEU A 329 19.06 18.26 -3.71
N ALA A 330 20.22 18.62 -4.27
CA ALA A 330 20.38 19.85 -5.05
C ALA A 330 19.48 19.87 -6.29
N THR A 331 19.37 18.72 -6.97
CA THR A 331 18.48 18.54 -8.12
C THR A 331 17.03 18.79 -7.74
N VAL A 332 16.52 18.14 -6.68
CA VAL A 332 15.12 18.30 -6.25
C VAL A 332 14.81 19.74 -5.89
N ARG A 333 15.70 20.39 -5.13
CA ARG A 333 15.51 21.78 -4.70
C ARG A 333 15.52 22.78 -5.86
N SER A 334 16.07 22.41 -7.02
CA SER A 334 16.05 23.24 -8.22
C SER A 334 14.73 23.14 -9.01
N TRP A 335 13.88 22.16 -8.72
CA TRP A 335 12.62 21.98 -9.44
C TRP A 335 11.61 23.08 -9.07
N PRO A 336 10.93 23.70 -10.06
CA PRO A 336 9.82 24.62 -9.79
C PRO A 336 8.73 24.01 -8.93
N GLU A 337 8.44 22.72 -9.13
CA GLU A 337 7.36 22.00 -8.45
C GLU A 337 7.71 21.69 -6.98
N ALA A 338 9.01 21.70 -6.63
CA ALA A 338 9.47 21.52 -5.25
C ALA A 338 9.38 22.80 -4.41
N GLN A 339 9.28 23.99 -5.02
CA GLN A 339 9.38 25.27 -4.31
C GLN A 339 8.36 25.42 -3.16
N PRO A 340 7.07 25.03 -3.31
CA PRO A 340 6.11 25.12 -2.22
C PRO A 340 6.42 24.17 -1.04
N TYR A 341 7.20 23.12 -1.31
CA TYR A 341 7.39 21.99 -0.41
C TYR A 341 8.84 21.84 0.09
N LEU A 342 9.70 22.85 -0.10
CA LEU A 342 11.10 22.80 0.35
C LEU A 342 11.23 22.53 1.86
N HIS A 343 10.23 22.93 2.64
CA HIS A 343 10.17 22.66 4.09
C HIS A 343 9.98 21.18 4.44
N LEU A 344 9.44 20.37 3.52
CA LEU A 344 9.31 18.92 3.66
C LEU A 344 10.56 18.18 3.14
N ILE A 345 11.31 18.78 2.20
CA ILE A 345 12.40 18.12 1.49
C ILE A 345 13.72 18.19 2.26
N ARG A 346 14.17 17.02 2.73
CA ARG A 346 15.41 16.85 3.49
C ARG A 346 16.30 15.75 2.93
N VAL A 347 17.56 15.78 3.33
CA VAL A 347 18.49 14.68 3.03
C VAL A 347 18.01 13.43 3.78
N LYS A 348 17.98 12.30 3.07
CA LYS A 348 17.79 11.00 3.68
C LYS A 348 18.94 10.74 4.63
N SER A 349 18.60 10.43 5.88
CA SER A 349 19.62 9.98 6.84
C SER A 349 20.32 8.77 6.22
N ALA A 350 21.65 8.70 6.36
CA ALA A 350 22.36 7.46 5.99
C ALA A 350 21.62 6.30 6.67
N ASP A 351 21.34 5.23 5.93
CA ASP A 351 20.78 4.01 6.53
C ASP A 351 21.81 3.62 7.61
N ILE A 352 21.52 3.95 8.88
CA ILE A 352 22.44 3.70 9.99
C ILE A 352 22.60 2.18 9.98
N PRO A 353 23.81 1.63 9.86
CA PRO A 353 24.01 0.18 9.77
C PRO A 353 23.60 -0.55 11.05
#